data_AF-A0A9X0XMS2-F1
#
_entry.id   AF-A0A9X0XMS2-F1
#
_cell.length_a   1.000
_cell.length_b   1.000
_cell.length_c   1.000
_cell.angle_alpha   90.00
_cell.angle_beta   90.00
_cell.angle_gamma   90.00
#
_symmetry.space_group_name_H-M   'P 1'
#
loop_
_entity.id
_entity.type
_entity.pdbx_description
1 polymer ?
#
loop_
_entity_poly.entity_id
_entity_poly.type
_entity_poly.pdbx_seq_one_letter_code
_entity_poly.pdbx_strand_id
1 'polypeptide(L)'
;MTAPLLPLADSFPATRLALHRVAAYVVSPARRHAMGRMGLRVAPGGLATPTFAGPDGMTTVGVEGVDLVVHSDSGRRHQPLTTLAAAGSLVGVEPDVAWAAGLDIPEPGPLDADLGVDADDAAALAAWFGFGWGILEALSMDDASTHASEPQLWPEHFDPAIEIGDPAGTSRASYGFSPGDVSRDAGPGPEPLPYVYVAPWHPDDRPDDAYWSAGRLAVLRYADLLTESDPAAAARAFLVRGRSLLAGGEG
;
A
#
# COMPACT_ATOMS: atom_id res chain seq x y z
N MET A 1 13.87 -11.82 9.97
CA MET A 1 13.32 -11.20 11.20
C MET A 1 12.78 -9.85 10.77
N THR A 2 11.47 -9.62 10.92
CA THR A 2 10.82 -8.34 10.58
C THR A 2 11.30 -7.27 11.56
N ALA A 3 11.62 -6.07 11.09
CA ALA A 3 12.01 -4.97 11.97
C ALA A 3 10.86 -4.65 12.94
N PRO A 4 11.16 -4.28 14.21
CA PRO A 4 10.12 -3.88 15.16
C PRO A 4 9.40 -2.62 14.68
N LEU A 5 8.10 -2.51 14.99
CA LEU A 5 7.36 -1.25 14.82
C LEU A 5 7.85 -0.24 15.86
N LEU A 6 8.01 1.02 15.46
CA LEU A 6 8.57 2.10 16.28
C LEU A 6 7.67 3.33 16.20
N PRO A 7 7.66 4.20 17.23
CA PRO A 7 6.98 5.49 17.14
C PRO A 7 7.43 6.27 15.89
N LEU A 8 6.46 6.83 15.16
CA LEU A 8 6.70 7.61 13.96
C LEU A 8 6.97 9.08 14.30
N ALA A 9 7.78 9.75 13.49
CA ALA A 9 7.99 11.18 13.61
C ALA A 9 6.79 11.97 13.06
N ASP A 10 6.64 13.23 13.49
CA ASP A 10 5.61 14.14 12.98
C ASP A 10 5.76 14.43 11.48
N SER A 11 6.96 14.20 10.90
CA SER A 11 7.26 14.36 9.48
C SER A 11 6.78 13.19 8.61
N PHE A 12 6.45 12.04 9.20
CA PHE A 12 6.09 10.82 8.47
C PHE A 12 4.98 11.02 7.43
N PRO A 13 3.86 11.73 7.72
CA PRO A 13 2.81 11.94 6.72
C PRO A 13 3.29 12.68 5.47
N ALA A 14 4.26 13.59 5.59
CA ALA A 14 4.81 14.32 4.45
C ALA A 14 5.65 13.40 3.55
N THR A 15 6.53 12.59 4.14
CA THR A 15 7.32 11.58 3.42
C THR A 15 6.43 10.53 2.76
N ARG A 16 5.42 10.03 3.48
CA ARG A 16 4.42 9.10 2.94
C ARG A 16 3.68 9.68 1.74
N LEU A 17 3.23 10.94 1.82
CA LEU A 17 2.56 11.65 0.72
C LEU A 17 3.48 11.78 -0.51
N ALA A 18 4.75 12.15 -0.30
CA ALA A 18 5.73 12.27 -1.36
C ALA A 18 5.95 10.93 -2.09
N LEU A 19 6.11 9.83 -1.32
CA LEU A 19 6.30 8.50 -1.88
C LEU A 19 5.04 7.93 -2.55
N HIS A 20 3.84 8.27 -2.05
CA HIS A 20 2.58 7.96 -2.72
C HIS A 20 2.53 8.61 -4.10
N ARG A 21 2.88 9.90 -4.20
CA ARG A 21 2.97 10.58 -5.51
C ARG A 21 3.96 9.90 -6.45
N VAL A 22 5.14 9.52 -5.98
CA VAL A 22 6.12 8.79 -6.79
C VAL A 22 5.54 7.46 -7.30
N ALA A 23 4.85 6.72 -6.43
CA ALA A 23 4.21 5.46 -6.80
C ALA A 23 3.10 5.66 -7.84
N ALA A 24 2.24 6.65 -7.64
CA ALA A 24 1.05 6.90 -8.46
C ALA A 24 1.37 7.55 -9.81
N TYR A 25 2.32 8.50 -9.85
CA TYR A 25 2.61 9.30 -11.04
C TYR A 25 3.80 8.80 -11.85
N VAL A 26 4.69 7.99 -11.27
CA VAL A 26 5.92 7.54 -11.97
C VAL A 26 6.05 6.01 -12.00
N VAL A 27 6.11 5.35 -10.84
CA VAL A 27 6.45 3.92 -10.76
C VAL A 27 5.37 3.05 -11.39
N SER A 28 4.11 3.22 -10.97
CA SER A 28 2.98 2.48 -11.54
C SER A 28 2.76 2.81 -13.03
N PRO A 29 2.78 4.09 -13.45
CA PRO A 29 2.67 4.46 -14.87
C PRO A 29 3.69 3.78 -15.77
N ALA A 30 4.93 3.58 -15.32
CA ALA A 30 5.95 2.87 -16.09
C ALA A 30 5.48 1.48 -16.56
N ARG A 31 4.93 0.69 -15.63
CA ARG A 31 4.39 -0.63 -15.95
C ARG A 31 3.06 -0.54 -16.69
N ARG A 32 2.21 0.43 -16.34
CA ARG A 32 0.91 0.62 -16.97
C ARG A 32 1.02 0.98 -18.45
N HIS A 33 1.93 1.88 -18.82
CA HIS A 33 2.19 2.23 -20.22
C HIS A 33 2.74 1.03 -21.00
N ALA A 34 3.57 0.19 -20.36
CA ALA A 34 4.16 -0.97 -21.01
C ALA A 34 3.18 -2.13 -21.22
N MET A 35 2.29 -2.43 -20.24
CA MET A 35 1.47 -3.65 -20.27
C MET A 35 0.05 -3.50 -19.71
N GLY A 36 -0.42 -2.28 -19.45
CA GLY A 36 -1.78 -2.01 -18.96
C GLY A 36 -2.05 -2.45 -17.53
N ARG A 37 -1.01 -2.73 -16.73
CA ARG A 37 -1.14 -3.17 -15.32
C ARG A 37 -0.42 -2.19 -14.39
N MET A 38 -1.07 -1.81 -13.29
CA MET A 38 -0.58 -0.78 -12.37
C MET A 38 -0.09 -1.30 -11.02
N GLY A 39 -0.51 -2.52 -10.64
CA GLY A 39 -0.21 -3.06 -9.32
C GLY A 39 1.29 -3.22 -9.06
N LEU A 40 1.67 -2.94 -7.81
CA LEU A 40 3.04 -2.93 -7.29
C LEU A 40 3.25 -4.10 -6.31
N ARG A 41 4.48 -4.23 -5.83
CA ARG A 41 4.94 -5.18 -4.82
C ARG A 41 5.75 -4.45 -3.76
N VAL A 42 5.73 -4.97 -2.54
CA VAL A 42 6.71 -4.57 -1.54
C VAL A 42 8.07 -5.10 -1.95
N ALA A 43 9.09 -4.26 -1.84
CA ALA A 43 10.46 -4.56 -2.21
C ALA A 43 11.41 -4.11 -1.09
N PRO A 44 12.65 -4.62 -1.03
CA PRO A 44 13.63 -4.16 -0.05
C PRO A 44 13.76 -2.64 -0.06
N GLY A 45 13.56 -2.00 1.09
CA GLY A 45 13.65 -0.54 1.23
C GLY A 45 12.45 0.23 0.68
N GLY A 46 11.38 -0.42 0.20
CA GLY A 46 10.19 0.28 -0.26
C GLY A 46 9.28 -0.58 -1.11
N LEU A 47 9.18 -0.23 -2.39
CA LEU A 47 8.23 -0.83 -3.34
C LEU A 47 8.80 -0.90 -4.74
N ALA A 48 8.27 -1.80 -5.56
CA ALA A 48 8.63 -1.89 -6.96
C ALA A 48 7.46 -2.42 -7.81
N THR A 49 7.52 -2.15 -9.10
CA THR A 49 6.71 -2.87 -10.09
C THR A 49 7.11 -4.35 -10.12
N PRO A 50 6.17 -5.29 -10.34
CA PRO A 50 6.53 -6.58 -10.93
C PRO A 50 7.31 -6.36 -12.23
N THR A 51 8.23 -7.28 -12.56
CA THR A 51 9.02 -7.19 -13.80
C THR A 51 8.11 -7.11 -15.03
N PHE A 52 8.43 -6.20 -15.95
CA PHE A 52 7.72 -5.99 -17.20
C PHE A 52 8.69 -5.77 -18.36
N ALA A 53 8.24 -5.97 -19.60
CA ALA A 53 9.04 -5.68 -20.78
C ALA A 53 9.08 -4.15 -20.99
N GLY A 54 10.25 -3.54 -20.77
CA GLY A 54 10.51 -2.12 -20.99
C GLY A 54 11.45 -1.87 -22.17
N PRO A 55 11.80 -0.60 -22.44
CA PRO A 55 12.70 -0.22 -23.55
C PRO A 55 14.09 -0.87 -23.46
N ASP A 56 14.55 -1.12 -22.23
CA ASP A 56 15.87 -1.65 -21.89
C ASP A 56 15.87 -3.17 -21.61
N GLY A 57 14.81 -3.87 -22.01
CA GLY A 57 14.60 -5.29 -21.70
C GLY A 57 13.68 -5.52 -20.50
N MET A 58 13.85 -6.66 -19.81
CA MET A 58 13.05 -6.99 -18.63
C MET A 58 13.38 -6.03 -17.50
N THR A 59 12.41 -5.19 -17.15
CA THR A 59 12.59 -4.01 -16.30
C THR A 59 11.78 -4.11 -15.00
N THR A 60 12.35 -3.60 -13.91
CA THR A 60 11.63 -3.22 -12.69
C THR A 60 11.94 -1.77 -12.36
N VAL A 61 10.93 -1.04 -11.89
CA VAL A 61 11.04 0.33 -11.42
C VAL A 61 10.55 0.36 -9.98
N GLY A 62 11.26 1.02 -9.08
CA GLY A 62 10.91 1.03 -7.67
C GLY A 62 11.59 2.11 -6.86
N VAL A 63 11.23 2.17 -5.60
CA VAL A 63 11.83 3.04 -4.58
C VAL A 63 12.58 2.18 -3.58
N GLU A 64 13.84 2.52 -3.34
CA GLU A 64 14.71 1.93 -2.33
C GLU A 64 15.17 3.03 -1.36
N GLY A 65 14.48 3.16 -0.22
CA GLY A 65 14.70 4.25 0.73
C GLY A 65 14.36 5.60 0.10
N VAL A 66 15.37 6.43 -0.12
CA VAL A 66 15.25 7.77 -0.72
C VAL A 66 15.67 7.81 -2.19
N ASP A 67 15.98 6.65 -2.79
CA ASP A 67 16.37 6.55 -4.19
C ASP A 67 15.25 5.97 -5.05
N LEU A 68 15.11 6.49 -6.26
CA LEU A 68 14.39 5.84 -7.35
C LEU A 68 15.36 4.94 -8.09
N VAL A 69 14.94 3.70 -8.35
CA VAL A 69 15.78 2.67 -8.94
C VAL A 69 15.09 2.04 -10.15
N VAL A 70 15.85 1.88 -11.23
CA VAL A 70 15.47 1.13 -12.43
C VAL A 70 16.48 0.01 -12.62
N HIS A 71 16.01 -1.23 -12.59
CA HIS A 71 16.80 -2.41 -12.96
C HIS A 71 16.27 -2.96 -14.27
N SER A 72 17.16 -3.18 -15.24
CA SER A 72 16.85 -3.80 -16.52
C SER A 72 17.96 -4.76 -16.96
N ASP A 73 17.77 -5.43 -18.10
CA ASP A 73 18.82 -6.25 -18.73
C ASP A 73 20.05 -5.41 -19.11
N SER A 74 19.89 -4.09 -19.33
CA SER A 74 20.99 -3.17 -19.62
C SER A 74 21.75 -2.67 -18.38
N GLY A 75 21.25 -2.95 -17.18
CA GLY A 75 21.92 -2.67 -15.91
C GLY A 75 21.02 -1.99 -14.87
N ARG A 76 21.64 -1.44 -13.83
CA ARG A 76 20.97 -0.71 -12.75
C ARG A 76 21.25 0.78 -12.88
N ARG A 77 20.19 1.59 -12.86
CA ARG A 77 20.25 3.06 -12.79
C ARG A 77 19.50 3.50 -11.55
N HIS A 78 20.02 4.49 -10.84
CA HIS A 78 19.32 5.07 -9.70
C HIS A 78 19.66 6.55 -9.54
N GLN A 79 18.78 7.28 -8.84
CA GLN A 79 19.05 8.65 -8.41
C GLN A 79 18.24 8.97 -7.14
N PRO A 80 18.66 9.98 -6.35
CA PRO A 80 17.86 10.48 -5.24
C PRO A 80 16.50 11.00 -5.70
N LEU A 81 15.46 10.70 -4.92
CA LEU A 81 14.12 11.26 -5.10
C LEU A 81 14.10 12.74 -4.71
N THR A 82 14.20 13.60 -5.72
CA THR A 82 14.17 15.05 -5.56
C THR A 82 12.84 15.63 -6.04
N THR A 83 12.46 15.38 -7.30
CA THR A 83 11.21 15.87 -7.88
C THR A 83 10.50 14.79 -8.70
N LEU A 84 9.20 14.94 -8.95
CA LEU A 84 8.46 14.01 -9.82
C LEU A 84 8.96 14.07 -11.26
N ALA A 85 9.33 15.26 -11.75
CA ALA A 85 9.88 15.43 -13.11
C ALA A 85 11.23 14.73 -13.28
N ALA A 86 12.13 14.84 -12.29
CA ALA A 86 13.40 14.13 -12.29
C ALA A 86 13.18 12.61 -12.25
N ALA A 87 12.26 12.14 -11.41
CA ALA A 87 11.87 10.73 -11.32
C ALA A 87 11.35 10.20 -12.66
N GLY A 88 10.40 10.90 -13.30
CA GLY A 88 9.89 10.56 -14.63
C GLY A 88 11.00 10.49 -15.68
N SER A 89 11.92 11.46 -15.67
CA SER A 89 13.07 11.50 -16.59
C SER A 89 13.99 10.28 -16.45
N LEU A 90 14.25 9.80 -15.23
CA LEU A 90 15.05 8.57 -15.03
C LEU A 90 14.34 7.35 -15.59
N VAL A 91 13.03 7.24 -15.39
CA VAL A 91 12.25 6.07 -15.85
C VAL A 91 11.99 6.13 -17.37
N GLY A 92 11.96 7.33 -17.95
CA GLY A 92 11.55 7.55 -19.34
C GLY A 92 10.03 7.67 -19.50
N VAL A 93 9.32 8.17 -18.48
CA VAL A 93 7.88 8.45 -18.52
C VAL A 93 7.59 9.88 -18.10
N GLU A 94 6.60 10.49 -18.73
CA GLU A 94 6.02 11.74 -18.22
C GLU A 94 5.14 11.41 -17.00
N PRO A 95 5.26 12.13 -15.87
CA PRO A 95 4.37 11.95 -14.73
C PRO A 95 2.89 11.99 -15.15
N ASP A 96 2.15 10.92 -14.86
CA ASP A 96 0.85 10.67 -15.53
C ASP A 96 -0.33 11.37 -14.86
N VAL A 97 -0.30 12.70 -14.91
CA VAL A 97 -1.31 13.57 -14.28
C VAL A 97 -2.69 13.42 -14.94
N ALA A 98 -2.73 13.25 -16.26
CA ALA A 98 -3.99 13.19 -17.01
C ALA A 98 -4.83 11.96 -16.66
N TRP A 99 -4.21 10.79 -16.50
CA TRP A 99 -4.93 9.59 -16.09
C TRP A 99 -5.34 9.66 -14.61
N ALA A 100 -4.50 10.23 -13.76
CA ALA A 100 -4.73 10.34 -12.33
C ALA A 100 -5.87 11.30 -11.95
N ALA A 101 -6.25 12.23 -12.82
CA ALA A 101 -7.20 13.31 -12.51
C ALA A 101 -8.61 12.85 -12.07
N GLY A 102 -8.97 11.58 -12.30
CA GLY A 102 -10.24 11.00 -11.87
C GLY A 102 -10.12 9.99 -10.73
N LEU A 103 -8.94 9.82 -10.15
CA LEU A 103 -8.67 8.84 -9.10
C LEU A 103 -8.59 9.53 -7.75
N ASP A 104 -8.99 8.82 -6.70
CA ASP A 104 -8.84 9.26 -5.31
C ASP A 104 -7.39 9.05 -4.85
N ILE A 105 -6.48 9.85 -5.42
CA ILE A 105 -5.05 9.84 -5.13
C ILE A 105 -4.56 11.26 -4.85
N PRO A 106 -3.41 11.46 -4.17
CA PRO A 106 -2.96 12.79 -3.84
C PRO A 106 -2.61 13.60 -5.08
N GLU A 107 -3.10 14.83 -5.16
CA GLU A 107 -2.69 15.81 -6.18
C GLU A 107 -1.17 15.82 -6.39
N PRO A 108 -0.67 15.88 -7.63
CA PRO A 108 0.78 15.77 -7.90
C PRO A 108 1.56 16.96 -7.36
N GLY A 109 0.91 18.13 -7.24
CA GLY A 109 1.60 19.40 -7.00
C GLY A 109 2.47 19.82 -8.20
N PRO A 110 3.34 20.84 -8.04
CA PRO A 110 4.30 21.19 -9.08
C PRO A 110 5.30 20.06 -9.29
N LEU A 111 5.47 19.59 -10.53
CA LEU A 111 6.32 18.43 -10.83
C LEU A 111 7.81 18.65 -10.52
N ASP A 112 8.24 19.91 -10.50
CA ASP A 112 9.60 20.35 -10.16
C ASP A 112 9.78 20.78 -8.70
N ALA A 113 8.73 20.66 -7.86
CA ALA A 113 8.88 20.92 -6.43
C ALA A 113 9.70 19.82 -5.77
N ASP A 114 10.49 20.21 -4.77
CA ASP A 114 11.19 19.26 -3.89
C ASP A 114 10.17 18.38 -3.16
N LEU A 115 10.37 17.07 -3.25
CA LEU A 115 9.57 16.05 -2.59
C LEU A 115 9.81 16.01 -1.09
N GLY A 116 11.00 16.41 -0.62
CA GLY A 116 11.33 16.46 0.82
C GLY A 116 11.24 15.09 1.52
N VAL A 117 11.65 14.02 0.84
CA VAL A 117 11.61 12.65 1.40
C VAL A 117 12.63 12.52 2.52
N ASP A 118 12.17 12.31 3.75
CA ASP A 118 13.03 12.01 4.89
C ASP A 118 13.46 10.54 4.89
N ALA A 119 14.74 10.27 5.19
CA ALA A 119 15.31 8.93 5.11
C ALA A 119 14.82 7.98 6.22
N ASP A 120 14.63 8.50 7.44
CA ASP A 120 14.15 7.69 8.57
C ASP A 120 12.66 7.38 8.40
N ASP A 121 11.88 8.35 7.93
CA ASP A 121 10.46 8.14 7.62
C ASP A 121 10.25 7.19 6.42
N ALA A 122 11.10 7.27 5.38
CA ALA A 122 11.07 6.35 4.25
C ALA A 122 11.40 4.91 4.71
N ALA A 123 12.39 4.77 5.61
CA ALA A 123 12.71 3.48 6.22
C ALA A 123 11.55 2.94 7.09
N ALA A 124 10.88 3.80 7.85
CA ALA A 124 9.70 3.44 8.64
C ALA A 124 8.54 2.97 7.75
N LEU A 125 8.28 3.65 6.63
CA LEU A 125 7.27 3.24 5.64
C LEU A 125 7.61 1.88 5.00
N ALA A 126 8.87 1.69 4.60
CA ALA A 126 9.33 0.42 4.06
C ALA A 126 9.20 -0.73 5.07
N ALA A 127 9.50 -0.47 6.35
CA ALA A 127 9.30 -1.43 7.43
C ALA A 127 7.82 -1.77 7.63
N TRP A 128 6.93 -0.78 7.56
CA TRP A 128 5.48 -0.99 7.63
C TRP A 128 4.97 -1.86 6.47
N PHE A 129 5.41 -1.56 5.25
CA PHE A 129 5.08 -2.36 4.07
C PHE A 129 5.58 -3.81 4.20
N GLY A 130 6.83 -4.01 4.63
CA GLY A 130 7.38 -5.35 4.86
C GLY A 130 6.65 -6.11 5.97
N PHE A 131 6.29 -5.43 7.05
CA PHE A 131 5.50 -5.98 8.16
C PHE A 131 4.13 -6.46 7.68
N GLY A 132 3.39 -5.62 6.97
CA GLY A 132 2.07 -5.97 6.43
C GLY A 132 2.15 -7.07 5.38
N TRP A 133 3.11 -6.99 4.46
CA TRP A 133 3.26 -7.94 3.35
C TRP A 133 3.40 -9.39 3.83
N GLY A 134 4.29 -9.64 4.79
CA GLY A 134 4.50 -10.99 5.31
C GLY A 134 3.27 -11.56 6.02
N ILE A 135 2.48 -10.71 6.68
CA ILE A 135 1.22 -11.12 7.32
C ILE A 135 0.16 -11.44 6.26
N LEU A 136 0.05 -10.61 5.22
CA LEU A 136 -0.88 -10.82 4.11
C LEU A 136 -0.53 -12.08 3.30
N GLU A 137 0.74 -12.35 3.05
CA GLU A 137 1.19 -13.60 2.42
C GLU A 137 0.74 -14.81 3.24
N ALA A 138 1.03 -14.81 4.55
CA ALA A 138 0.61 -15.89 5.43
C ALA A 138 -0.92 -16.03 5.49
N LEU A 139 -1.67 -14.93 5.50
CA LEU A 139 -3.12 -14.94 5.51
C LEU A 139 -3.71 -15.45 4.19
N SER A 140 -3.12 -15.12 3.04
CA SER A 140 -3.56 -15.61 1.73
C SER A 140 -3.34 -17.12 1.53
N MET A 141 -2.36 -17.70 2.23
CA MET A 141 -2.04 -19.13 2.17
C MET A 141 -2.78 -19.97 3.22
N ASP A 142 -3.54 -19.35 4.12
CA ASP A 142 -4.36 -20.07 5.10
C ASP A 142 -5.54 -20.75 4.40
N ASP A 143 -5.75 -22.04 4.64
CA ASP A 143 -6.83 -22.84 4.03
C ASP A 143 -8.23 -22.26 4.27
N ALA A 144 -8.42 -21.50 5.37
CA ALA A 144 -9.67 -20.83 5.67
C ALA A 144 -9.88 -19.54 4.85
N SER A 145 -8.86 -19.03 4.15
CA SER A 145 -8.95 -17.88 3.27
C SER A 145 -9.42 -18.29 1.87
N THR A 146 -10.73 -18.53 1.74
CA THR A 146 -11.32 -18.93 0.46
C THR A 146 -11.20 -17.82 -0.60
N HIS A 147 -10.87 -18.22 -1.83
CA HIS A 147 -10.68 -17.30 -2.97
C HIS A 147 -9.72 -16.13 -2.69
N ALA A 148 -8.71 -16.35 -1.85
CA ALA A 148 -7.70 -15.35 -1.55
C ALA A 148 -6.98 -14.87 -2.82
N SER A 149 -6.84 -13.56 -3.00
CA SER A 149 -5.92 -13.01 -3.99
C SER A 149 -4.48 -13.06 -3.48
N GLU A 150 -3.52 -13.02 -4.40
CA GLU A 150 -2.14 -12.71 -4.03
C GLU A 150 -2.04 -11.30 -3.44
N PRO A 151 -1.12 -11.06 -2.50
CA PRO A 151 -0.76 -9.72 -2.05
C PRO A 151 -0.40 -8.79 -3.21
N GLN A 152 -0.91 -7.57 -3.15
CA GLN A 152 -0.62 -6.52 -4.12
C GLN A 152 -0.59 -5.17 -3.42
N LEU A 153 0.38 -4.33 -3.78
CA LEU A 153 0.38 -2.93 -3.38
C LEU A 153 -0.34 -2.12 -4.45
N TRP A 154 -1.45 -1.48 -4.09
CA TRP A 154 -2.24 -0.67 -5.01
C TRP A 154 -1.78 0.79 -4.96
N PRO A 155 -1.32 1.38 -6.07
CA PRO A 155 -0.83 2.77 -6.07
C PRO A 155 -1.93 3.79 -5.76
N GLU A 156 -3.20 3.41 -5.94
CA GLU A 156 -4.34 4.28 -5.65
C GLU A 156 -4.48 4.51 -4.13
N HIS A 157 -4.52 3.43 -3.35
CA HIS A 157 -4.62 3.50 -1.89
C HIS A 157 -3.26 3.55 -1.17
N PHE A 158 -2.18 3.28 -1.91
CA PHE A 158 -0.80 3.19 -1.43
C PHE A 158 -0.58 2.16 -0.33
N ASP A 159 -1.36 1.08 -0.35
CA ASP A 159 -1.32 0.03 0.64
C ASP A 159 -1.09 -1.35 0.01
N PRO A 160 -0.40 -2.26 0.73
CA PRO A 160 -0.48 -3.68 0.44
C PRO A 160 -1.79 -4.26 0.97
N ALA A 161 -2.48 -5.01 0.12
CA ALA A 161 -3.75 -5.64 0.42
C ALA A 161 -3.92 -7.00 -0.28
N ILE A 162 -4.87 -7.79 0.23
CA ILE A 162 -5.45 -8.97 -0.41
C ILE A 162 -6.97 -8.93 -0.33
N GLU A 163 -7.61 -9.74 -1.15
CA GLU A 163 -9.05 -9.96 -1.15
C GLU A 163 -9.35 -11.40 -0.73
N ILE A 164 -10.28 -11.61 0.20
CA ILE A 164 -10.71 -12.94 0.69
C ILE A 164 -12.24 -13.01 0.72
N GLY A 165 -12.81 -14.19 0.50
CA GLY A 165 -14.25 -14.46 0.53
C GLY A 165 -14.84 -14.71 -0.86
N ASP A 166 -16.09 -15.17 -0.94
CA ASP A 166 -16.72 -15.50 -2.23
C ASP A 166 -16.94 -14.24 -3.09
N PRO A 167 -16.33 -14.12 -4.28
CA PRO A 167 -16.58 -12.99 -5.18
C PRO A 167 -18.03 -12.82 -5.61
N ALA A 168 -18.87 -13.87 -5.51
CA ALA A 168 -20.28 -13.83 -5.82
C ALA A 168 -21.18 -13.64 -4.58
N GLY A 169 -20.60 -13.65 -3.38
CA GLY A 169 -21.32 -13.58 -2.10
C GLY A 169 -21.04 -12.30 -1.31
N THR A 170 -21.63 -12.20 -0.12
CA THR A 170 -21.47 -11.04 0.77
C THR A 170 -20.24 -11.14 1.67
N SER A 171 -19.54 -12.28 1.67
CA SER A 171 -18.36 -12.53 2.49
C SER A 171 -17.07 -11.90 1.92
N ARG A 172 -17.11 -11.36 0.69
CA ARG A 172 -15.95 -10.72 0.06
C ARG A 172 -15.51 -9.46 0.79
N ALA A 173 -14.23 -9.37 1.10
CA ALA A 173 -13.64 -8.21 1.74
C ALA A 173 -12.17 -8.01 1.35
N SER A 174 -11.75 -6.75 1.42
CA SER A 174 -10.36 -6.32 1.33
C SER A 174 -9.71 -6.35 2.71
N TYR A 175 -8.49 -6.85 2.79
CA TYR A 175 -7.66 -6.96 4.00
C TYR A 175 -6.33 -6.29 3.69
N GLY A 176 -5.96 -5.25 4.43
CA GLY A 176 -4.78 -4.48 4.07
C GLY A 176 -4.15 -3.69 5.20
N PHE A 177 -3.00 -3.10 4.87
CA PHE A 177 -2.16 -2.33 5.78
C PHE A 177 -1.95 -0.92 5.20
N SER A 178 -2.89 -0.02 5.47
CA SER A 178 -2.77 1.37 5.02
C SER A 178 -1.60 2.07 5.71
N PRO A 179 -0.76 2.82 4.99
CA PRO A 179 0.24 3.68 5.62
C PRO A 179 -0.36 4.97 6.20
N GLY A 180 -1.66 5.18 6.05
CA GLY A 180 -2.39 6.37 6.50
C GLY A 180 -3.01 7.13 5.33
N ASP A 181 -4.11 7.82 5.62
CA ASP A 181 -4.95 8.51 4.65
C ASP A 181 -4.34 9.84 4.18
N VAL A 182 -4.60 10.17 2.92
CA VAL A 182 -4.23 11.43 2.25
C VAL A 182 -5.42 12.33 2.01
N SER A 183 -6.63 11.77 2.03
CA SER A 183 -7.82 12.44 1.55
C SER A 183 -8.31 13.46 2.57
N ARG A 184 -8.52 14.69 2.10
CA ARG A 184 -9.26 15.72 2.84
C ARG A 184 -10.75 15.38 2.98
N ASP A 185 -11.24 14.46 2.14
CA ASP A 185 -12.64 14.03 2.04
C ASP A 185 -12.89 12.68 2.75
N ALA A 186 -11.88 12.13 3.45
CA ALA A 186 -12.11 11.02 4.36
C ALA A 186 -13.21 11.44 5.37
N GLY A 187 -14.31 10.66 5.42
CA GLY A 187 -15.35 10.79 6.44
C GLY A 187 -14.74 10.76 7.85
N PRO A 188 -15.49 11.10 8.92
CA PRO A 188 -14.94 11.77 10.11
C PRO A 188 -13.53 11.31 10.52
N GLY A 189 -12.56 12.11 10.09
CA GLY A 189 -11.12 11.99 10.34
C GLY A 189 -10.39 11.09 9.33
N PRO A 190 -9.51 11.61 8.44
CA PRO A 190 -8.49 10.75 7.84
C PRO A 190 -7.66 10.15 8.96
N GLU A 191 -7.37 8.85 8.92
CA GLU A 191 -6.43 8.22 9.84
C GLU A 191 -5.02 8.52 9.31
N PRO A 192 -4.30 9.53 9.83
CA PRO A 192 -3.11 10.06 9.17
C PRO A 192 -1.88 9.15 9.36
N LEU A 193 -1.96 8.23 10.33
CA LEU A 193 -0.95 7.26 10.66
C LEU A 193 -1.33 5.88 10.10
N PRO A 194 -0.39 4.92 10.05
CA PRO A 194 -0.69 3.61 9.53
C PRO A 194 -1.80 2.88 10.30
N TYR A 195 -2.46 1.94 9.64
CA TYR A 195 -3.45 1.08 10.27
C TYR A 195 -3.71 -0.19 9.47
N VAL A 196 -4.16 -1.22 10.16
CA VAL A 196 -4.64 -2.48 9.56
C VAL A 196 -6.15 -2.38 9.38
N TYR A 197 -6.68 -2.85 8.25
CA TYR A 197 -8.12 -2.82 8.01
C TYR A 197 -8.69 -4.13 7.49
N VAL A 198 -9.99 -4.29 7.73
CA VAL A 198 -10.87 -5.23 7.02
C VAL A 198 -12.07 -4.44 6.49
N ALA A 199 -12.23 -4.41 5.17
CA ALA A 199 -13.25 -3.65 4.47
C ALA A 199 -14.13 -4.58 3.62
N PRO A 200 -15.32 -4.96 4.12
CA PRO A 200 -16.28 -5.75 3.34
C PRO A 200 -16.72 -5.00 2.08
N TRP A 201 -16.86 -5.71 0.97
CA TRP A 201 -17.39 -5.16 -0.28
C TRP A 201 -18.89 -4.90 -0.18
N HIS A 202 -19.57 -5.68 0.66
CA HIS A 202 -20.99 -5.56 1.00
C HIS A 202 -21.14 -5.18 2.48
N PRO A 203 -20.67 -3.98 2.88
CA PRO A 203 -20.60 -3.64 4.30
C PRO A 203 -21.98 -3.48 4.93
N ASP A 204 -23.05 -3.27 4.16
CA ASP A 204 -24.41 -3.20 4.68
C ASP A 204 -24.96 -4.59 5.07
N ASP A 205 -24.33 -5.67 4.59
CA ASP A 205 -24.70 -7.07 4.85
C ASP A 205 -23.79 -7.73 5.90
N ARG A 206 -22.84 -6.99 6.49
CA ARG A 206 -21.92 -7.53 7.49
C ARG A 206 -22.64 -7.76 8.84
N PRO A 207 -22.20 -8.72 9.67
CA PRO A 207 -22.76 -8.93 11.00
C PRO A 207 -22.63 -7.70 11.89
N ASP A 208 -23.62 -7.46 12.76
CA ASP A 208 -23.51 -6.44 13.81
C ASP A 208 -22.54 -6.91 14.91
N ASP A 209 -21.36 -6.27 14.98
CA ASP A 209 -20.31 -6.58 15.96
C ASP A 209 -19.46 -5.32 16.22
N ALA A 210 -19.02 -5.14 17.46
CA ALA A 210 -18.15 -4.04 17.86
C ALA A 210 -16.79 -4.02 17.12
N TYR A 211 -16.42 -5.13 16.48
CA TYR A 211 -15.26 -5.24 15.59
C TYR A 211 -15.29 -4.21 14.45
N TRP A 212 -16.46 -3.84 13.92
CA TRP A 212 -16.61 -2.85 12.85
C TRP A 212 -16.49 -1.42 13.39
N SER A 213 -15.29 -1.10 13.89
CA SER A 213 -14.96 0.07 14.69
C SER A 213 -14.96 1.41 13.93
N ALA A 214 -14.96 1.38 12.60
CA ALA A 214 -14.82 2.56 11.75
C ALA A 214 -15.96 2.66 10.72
N GLY A 215 -17.20 2.44 11.17
CA GLY A 215 -18.36 2.49 10.30
C GLY A 215 -18.36 1.30 9.35
N ARG A 216 -18.11 1.53 8.05
CA ARG A 216 -18.21 0.48 7.00
C ARG A 216 -17.06 -0.53 7.00
N LEU A 217 -16.03 -0.31 7.80
CA LEU A 217 -14.85 -1.16 7.91
C LEU A 217 -14.40 -1.31 9.38
N ALA A 218 -13.50 -2.26 9.61
CA ALA A 218 -12.80 -2.41 10.89
C ALA A 218 -11.38 -1.86 10.76
N VAL A 219 -10.90 -1.15 11.80
CA VAL A 219 -9.52 -0.65 11.90
C VAL A 219 -8.85 -1.14 13.18
N LEU A 220 -7.57 -1.53 13.05
CA LEU A 220 -6.61 -1.62 14.14
C LEU A 220 -5.49 -0.60 13.90
N ARG A 221 -5.35 0.39 14.79
CA ARG A 221 -4.46 1.55 14.58
C ARG A 221 -3.01 1.21 14.88
N TYR A 222 -2.09 1.93 14.24
CA TYR A 222 -0.65 1.81 14.55
C TYR A 222 -0.35 2.05 16.04
N ALA A 223 -1.01 3.04 16.65
CA ALA A 223 -0.82 3.36 18.06
C ALA A 223 -1.18 2.17 18.98
N ASP A 224 -2.24 1.42 18.65
CA ASP A 224 -2.64 0.24 19.41
C ASP A 224 -1.60 -0.88 19.24
N LEU A 225 -1.13 -1.12 18.01
CA LEU A 225 -0.08 -2.09 17.70
C LEU A 225 1.24 -1.82 18.44
N LEU A 226 1.62 -0.55 18.65
CA LEU A 226 2.84 -0.20 19.39
C LEU A 226 2.78 -0.60 20.87
N THR A 227 1.58 -0.82 21.43
CA THR A 227 1.40 -1.24 22.82
C THR A 227 1.46 -2.76 23.00
N GLU A 228 1.39 -3.51 21.90
CA GLU A 228 1.36 -4.97 21.92
C GLU A 228 2.77 -5.54 22.11
N SER A 229 2.88 -6.59 22.93
CA SER A 229 4.16 -7.32 23.07
C SER A 229 4.53 -8.10 21.81
N ASP A 230 3.53 -8.46 21.00
CA ASP A 230 3.68 -9.08 19.69
C ASP A 230 2.71 -8.43 18.69
N PRO A 231 3.12 -7.31 18.07
CA PRO A 231 2.27 -6.59 17.11
C PRO A 231 1.87 -7.44 15.90
N ALA A 232 2.72 -8.37 15.47
CA ALA A 232 2.43 -9.24 14.32
C ALA A 232 1.31 -10.23 14.66
N ALA A 233 1.36 -10.84 15.85
CA ALA A 233 0.29 -11.71 16.33
C ALA A 233 -1.04 -10.94 16.51
N ALA A 234 -0.99 -9.72 17.03
CA ALA A 234 -2.18 -8.87 17.19
C ALA A 234 -2.82 -8.50 15.84
N ALA A 235 -2.01 -8.04 14.86
CA ALA A 235 -2.48 -7.74 13.52
C ALA A 235 -3.08 -8.97 12.82
N ARG A 236 -2.42 -10.14 12.93
CA ARG A 236 -2.96 -11.40 12.38
C ARG A 236 -4.28 -11.78 13.05
N ALA A 237 -4.38 -11.69 14.37
CA ALA A 237 -5.60 -12.02 15.11
C ALA A 237 -6.77 -11.12 14.70
N PHE A 238 -6.51 -9.83 14.50
CA PHE A 238 -7.47 -8.87 13.98
C PHE A 238 -8.00 -9.29 12.60
N LEU A 239 -7.12 -9.52 11.63
CA LEU A 239 -7.52 -9.93 10.27
C LEU A 239 -8.30 -11.25 10.25
N VAL A 240 -7.84 -12.25 11.01
CA VAL A 240 -8.52 -13.55 11.13
C VAL A 240 -9.90 -13.40 11.74
N ARG A 241 -10.08 -12.53 12.74
CA ARG A 241 -11.40 -12.25 13.32
C ARG A 241 -12.34 -11.66 12.28
N GLY A 242 -11.90 -10.67 11.51
CA GLY A 242 -12.70 -10.09 10.42
C GLY A 242 -13.15 -11.14 9.40
N ARG A 243 -12.22 -12.01 8.97
CA ARG A 243 -12.52 -13.14 8.08
C ARG A 243 -13.55 -14.09 8.68
N SER A 244 -13.40 -14.48 9.95
CA SER A 244 -14.32 -15.39 10.62
C SER A 244 -15.72 -14.81 10.79
N LEU A 245 -15.84 -13.51 11.10
CA LEU A 245 -17.14 -12.83 11.19
C LEU A 245 -17.86 -12.85 9.85
N LEU A 246 -17.16 -12.55 8.75
CA LEU A 246 -17.75 -12.52 7.41
C LEU A 246 -18.11 -13.91 6.87
N ALA A 247 -17.32 -14.94 7.20
CA ALA A 247 -17.64 -16.33 6.83
C ALA A 247 -18.81 -16.91 7.64
N GLY A 248 -19.02 -16.45 8.88
CA GLY A 248 -20.09 -16.92 9.76
C GLY A 248 -21.47 -16.33 9.47
N GLY A 249 -21.58 -15.41 8.51
CA GLY A 249 -22.84 -14.79 8.09
C GLY A 249 -23.66 -15.62 7.09
N GLU A 250 -23.15 -16.76 6.61
CA GLU A 250 -23.86 -17.68 5.70
C GLU A 250 -24.81 -18.64 6.46
N GLY A 251 -25.71 -18.07 7.27
CA GLY A 251 -26.76 -18.78 8.01
C GLY A 251 -28.13 -18.70 7.34
#